data_AF-A0A1I5H6L7-F1
#
_entry.id   AF-A0A1I5H6L7-F1
#
_cell.length_a   1.000
_cell.length_b   1.000
_cell.length_c   1.000
_cell.angle_alpha   90.00
_cell.angle_beta   90.00
_cell.angle_gamma   90.00
#
_symmetry.space_group_name_H-M   'P 1'
#
loop_
_entity.id
_entity.type
_entity.pdbx_description
1 polymer ?
#
loop_
_entity_poly.entity_id
_entity_poly.type
_entity_poly.pdbx_seq_one_letter_code
_entity_poly.pdbx_strand_id
1 'polypeptide(L)' 'MHDCKVTPAMASVIKLARALGIPYSWITGYYHGLNFGRIADVMKGRLFPDVPPAASLPADFPKAA' A
#
# COMPACT_ATOMS: atom_id res chain seq x y z
N MET A 1 16.93 -11.11 -0.61
CA MET A 1 15.60 -10.45 -0.61
C MET A 1 15.83 -8.95 -0.64
N HIS A 2 15.51 -8.29 -1.75
CA HIS A 2 15.50 -6.82 -1.79
C HIS A 2 14.24 -6.34 -1.06
N ASP A 3 14.41 -5.88 0.18
CA ASP A 3 13.31 -5.35 0.99
C ASP A 3 12.95 -3.97 0.43
N CYS A 4 11.80 -3.87 -0.25
CA CYS A 4 11.31 -2.59 -0.73
C CYS A 4 10.94 -1.72 0.47
N LYS A 5 11.69 -0.62 0.68
CA LYS A 5 11.39 0.34 1.74
C LYS A 5 10.09 1.06 1.41
N VAL A 6 9.11 0.98 2.31
CA VAL A 6 7.86 1.72 2.19
C VAL A 6 8.15 3.22 2.31
N THR A 7 7.65 4.01 1.37
CA THR A 7 7.69 5.47 1.41
C THR A 7 6.35 6.06 1.90
N PRO A 8 6.29 7.34 2.32
CA PRO A 8 5.04 7.99 2.66
C PRO A 8 4.00 7.93 1.53
N ALA A 9 4.44 8.11 0.28
CA ALA A 9 3.56 8.03 -0.89
C ALA A 9 3.01 6.61 -1.12
N MET A 10 3.82 5.58 -0.90
CA MET A 10 3.33 4.20 -0.95
C MET A 10 2.33 3.94 0.18
N ALA A 11 2.62 4.42 1.39
CA ALA A 11 1.75 4.23 2.55
C ALA A 11 0.36 4.86 2.35
N SER A 12 0.29 6.06 1.76
CA SER A 12 -1.00 6.71 1.44
C SER A 12 -1.81 5.90 0.43
N VAL A 13 -1.17 5.37 -0.63
CA VAL A 13 -1.81 4.50 -1.62
C VAL A 13 -2.25 3.16 -1.01
N ILE A 14 -1.43 2.54 -0.17
CA ILE A 14 -1.77 1.30 0.56
C ILE A 14 -3.02 1.51 1.42
N LYS A 15 -3.07 2.60 2.19
CA LYS A 15 -4.22 2.94 3.03
C LYS A 15 -5.48 3.12 2.20
N LEU A 16 -5.41 3.82 1.06
CA LEU A 16 -6.55 3.98 0.15
C LEU A 16 -6.97 2.63 -0.46
N ALA A 17 -6.03 1.86 -1.00
CA ALA A 17 -6.30 0.56 -1.60
C ALA A 17 -7.00 -0.38 -0.60
N ARG A 18 -6.58 -0.36 0.67
CA ARG A 18 -7.22 -1.12 1.74
C ARG A 18 -8.60 -0.62 2.13
N ALA A 19 -8.82 0.69 2.13
CA ALA A 19 -10.15 1.26 2.32
C ALA A 19 -11.12 0.84 1.20
N LEU A 20 -10.60 0.66 -0.02
CA LEU A 20 -11.35 0.17 -1.19
C LEU A 20 -11.50 -1.36 -1.27
N GLY A 21 -11.02 -2.09 -0.25
CA GLY A 21 -11.13 -3.55 -0.20
C GLY A 21 -10.14 -4.32 -1.09
N ILE A 22 -9.14 -3.65 -1.68
CA ILE A 22 -8.16 -4.29 -2.56
C ILE A 22 -7.29 -5.27 -1.75
N PRO A 23 -7.13 -6.53 -2.19
CA PRO A 23 -6.38 -7.54 -1.44
C PRO A 23 -4.87 -7.24 -1.41
N TYR A 24 -4.19 -7.74 -0.36
CA TYR A 24 -2.74 -7.51 -0.16
C TYR A 24 -1.91 -8.02 -1.34
N SER A 25 -2.32 -9.14 -1.97
CA SER A 25 -1.65 -9.72 -3.12
C SER A 25 -1.53 -8.76 -4.30
N TRP A 26 -2.56 -7.94 -4.55
CA TRP A 26 -2.56 -6.97 -5.64
C TRP A 26 -1.64 -5.79 -5.32
N ILE A 27 -1.68 -5.33 -4.07
CA ILE A 27 -0.82 -4.24 -3.58
C ILE A 27 0.66 -4.63 -3.66
N THR A 28 1.02 -5.86 -3.24
CA THR A 28 2.41 -6.35 -3.38
C THR A 28 2.80 -6.65 -4.81
N GLY A 29 1.85 -7.03 -5.67
CA GLY A 29 2.11 -7.21 -7.10
C GLY A 29 2.44 -5.90 -7.79
N TYR A 30 1.80 -4.80 -7.38
CA TYR A 30 2.06 -3.46 -7.89
C TYR A 30 3.42 -2.91 -7.42
N TYR A 31 3.78 -3.12 -6.16
CA TYR A 31 5.07 -2.66 -5.61
C TYR A 31 6.11 -3.79 -5.57
N HIS A 32 7.03 -3.78 -6.55
CA HIS A 32 8.08 -4.80 -6.63
C HIS A 32 8.92 -4.88 -5.34
N GLY A 33 8.94 -6.07 -4.72
CA GLY A 33 9.67 -6.33 -3.46
C GLY A 33 8.94 -5.91 -2.19
N LEU A 34 7.71 -5.40 -2.27
CA LEU A 34 6.86 -5.17 -1.11
C LEU A 34 6.26 -6.49 -0.63
N ASN A 35 6.26 -6.72 0.69
CA ASN A 35 5.68 -7.91 1.30
C ASN A 35 4.44 -7.59 2.16
N PHE A 36 3.68 -8.62 2.51
CA PHE A 36 2.43 -8.49 3.26
C PHE A 36 2.65 -7.90 4.66
N GLY A 37 3.80 -8.20 5.27
CA GLY A 37 4.17 -7.66 6.58
C GLY A 37 4.27 -6.13 6.55
N ARG A 38 4.93 -5.56 5.53
CA ARG A 38 5.02 -4.11 5.33
C ARG A 38 3.67 -3.44 5.14
N ILE A 39 2.76 -4.07 4.39
CA ILE A 39 1.38 -3.59 4.25
C ILE A 39 0.67 -3.60 5.62
N ALA A 40 0.81 -4.69 6.38
CA ALA A 40 0.23 -4.78 7.72
C ALA A 40 0.80 -3.74 8.68
N ASP A 41 2.10 -3.43 8.60
CA ASP A 41 2.74 -2.40 9.42
C ASP A 41 2.18 -1.00 9.10
N VAL A 42 1.91 -0.68 7.82
CA VAL A 42 1.23 0.56 7.43
C VAL A 42 -0.19 0.60 8.00
N MET A 43 -0.97 -0.47 7.84
CA MET A 43 -2.36 -0.53 8.29
C MET A 43 -2.50 -0.52 9.82
N LYS A 44 -1.50 -1.04 10.54
CA LYS A 44 -1.44 -0.98 12.02
C LYS A 44 -0.87 0.35 12.55
N GLY A 45 -0.50 1.29 11.68
CA GLY A 45 0.10 2.56 12.07
C GLY A 45 1.54 2.47 12.59
N ARG A 46 2.23 1.33 12.40
CA ARG A 46 3.65 1.17 12.76
C ARG A 46 4.57 1.88 11.77
N LEU A 47 4.12 1.99 10.51
CA LEU A 47 4.78 2.76 9.46
C LEU A 47 3.87 3.89 9.00
N PHE A 48 4.37 5.12 9.05
CA PHE A 48 3.68 6.33 8.59
C PHE A 48 2.28 6.52 9.22
N PRO A 49 2.14 6.54 10.55
CA PRO A 49 0.83 6.71 11.21
C PRO A 49 0.13 8.00 10.77
N ASP A 50 0.87 9.10 10.68
CA ASP A 50 0.34 10.45 10.40
C ASP A 50 0.03 10.69 8.93
N VAL A 51 0.41 9.78 8.03
CA VAL A 51 0.15 9.93 6.59
C VAL A 51 -1.30 9.55 6.30
N PRO A 52 -2.14 10.46 5.77
CA PRO A 52 -3.52 10.10 5.43
C PRO A 52 -3.57 9.16 4.20
N PRO A 53 -4.70 8.46 3.98
CA PRO A 53 -4.95 7.78 2.71
C PRO A 53 -4.83 8.75 1.53
N ALA A 54 -4.37 8.26 0.38
CA ALA A 54 -4.35 9.04 -0.85
C ALA A 54 -5.79 9.44 -1.24
N ALA A 55 -5.94 10.56 -1.96
CA ALA A 55 -7.24 10.99 -2.49
C ALA A 55 -7.70 10.10 -3.67
N SER A 56 -6.75 9.55 -4.42
CA SER A 56 -7.00 8.68 -5.57
C SER A 56 -5.87 7.66 -5.73
N LEU A 57 -6.20 6.49 -6.27
CA LEU A 57 -5.19 5.50 -6.65
C LEU A 57 -4.45 5.96 -7.92
N PRO A 58 -3.17 5.56 -8.09
CA PRO A 58 -2.46 5.71 -9.35
C PRO A 58 -3.27 5.17 -10.54
N ALA A 59 -3.12 5.78 -11.72
CA ALA A 59 -3.88 5.42 -12.91
C ALA A 59 -3.61 3.97 -13.38
N ASP A 60 -2.39 3.49 -13.13
CA ASP A 60 -1.88 2.15 -13.42
C ASP A 60 -2.10 1.14 -12.28
N PHE A 61 -2.71 1.55 -11.17
CA PHE A 61 -2.95 0.66 -10.03
C PHE A 61 -4.01 -0.39 -10.39
N PRO A 62 -3.83 -1.67 -10.01
CA PRO A 62 -4.81 -2.71 -10.32
C PRO A 62 -6.14 -2.40 -9.63
N LYS A 63 -7.20 -2.26 -10.42
CA LYS A 63 -8.58 -2.07 -9.96
C LYS A 63 -9.40 -3.28 -10.35
N ALA A 64 -10.26 -3.75 -9.45
CA ALA A 64 -11.27 -4.72 -9.83
C ALA A 64 -12.25 -3.94 -10.73
N ALA A 65 -12.36 -4.38 -11.98
CA ALA A 65 -13.31 -3.82 -12.94
C ALA A 65 -14.75 -3.99 -12.43
#